data_AF-A0A7X2D0Y3-F1
#
_entry.id   AF-A0A7X2D0Y3-F1
#
_cell.length_a   1.000
_cell.length_b   1.000
_cell.length_c   1.000
_cell.angle_alpha   90.00
_cell.angle_beta   90.00
_cell.angle_gamma   90.00
#
_symmetry.space_group_name_H-M   'P 1'
#
loop_
_entity.id
_entity.type
_entity.pdbx_description
1 polymer ?
#
loop_
_entity_poly.entity_id
_entity_poly.type
_entity_poly.pdbx_seq_one_letter_code
_entity_poly.pdbx_strand_id
1 'polypeptide(L)'
;MENVIKDVISVIRDIINYWPAIVSSSGIVALGFRQINKRQDQRDRAQEDSMKLMRIEIKRIELSQAINHDYGLQIVSSIFDEYVALGGNHYAHEIYDKYKKEKEEK
;
A
#
# COMPACT_ATOMS: atom_id res chain seq x y z
N MET A 1 -24.68 -51.65 24.50
CA MET A 1 -25.14 -50.27 24.77
C MET A 1 -24.40 -49.64 25.95
N GLU A 2 -24.22 -50.34 27.06
CA GLU A 2 -23.60 -49.78 28.28
C GLU A 2 -22.14 -49.31 28.12
N ASN A 3 -21.32 -50.07 27.38
CA ASN A 3 -19.92 -49.69 27.10
C ASN A 3 -19.82 -48.44 26.21
N VAL A 4 -20.70 -48.32 25.21
CA VAL A 4 -20.77 -47.15 24.33
C VAL A 4 -21.16 -45.89 25.11
N ILE A 5 -22.07 -46.02 26.08
CA ILE A 5 -22.46 -44.91 26.94
C ILE A 5 -21.29 -44.47 27.85
N LYS A 6 -20.53 -45.41 28.40
CA LYS A 6 -19.34 -45.11 29.21
C LYS A 6 -18.24 -44.42 28.40
N ASP A 7 -18.00 -44.87 27.17
CA ASP A 7 -17.03 -44.25 26.26
C ASP A 7 -17.43 -42.82 25.91
N VAL A 8 -18.71 -42.58 25.61
CA VAL A 8 -19.25 -41.23 25.34
C VAL A 8 -19.09 -40.31 26.55
N ILE A 9 -19.36 -40.79 27.77
CA ILE A 9 -19.17 -40.02 29.00
C ILE A 9 -17.69 -39.69 29.25
N SER A 10 -16.78 -40.62 28.95
CA SER A 10 -15.33 -40.39 29.07
C SER A 10 -14.89 -39.26 28.14
N VAL A 11 -15.29 -39.30 26.87
CA VAL A 11 -14.97 -38.26 25.89
C VAL A 11 -15.51 -36.89 26.31
N ILE A 12 -16.76 -36.83 26.82
CA ILE A 12 -17.34 -35.58 27.31
C ILE A 12 -16.54 -35.02 28.50
N ARG A 13 -16.12 -35.87 29.43
CA ARG A 13 -15.32 -35.47 30.58
C ARG A 13 -13.95 -34.92 30.16
N ASP A 14 -13.31 -35.56 29.19
CA ASP A 14 -12.01 -35.10 28.68
C ASP A 14 -12.14 -33.73 27.99
N ILE A 15 -13.19 -33.53 27.19
CA ILE A 15 -13.48 -32.22 26.57
C ILE A 15 -13.62 -31.13 27.64
N ILE A 16 -14.35 -31.39 28.73
CA ILE A 16 -14.54 -30.43 29.82
C ILE A 16 -13.22 -30.12 30.53
N ASN A 17 -12.41 -31.16 30.81
CA ASN A 17 -11.14 -31.01 31.49
C ASN A 17 -10.11 -30.21 30.67
N TYR A 18 -10.10 -30.41 29.35
CA TYR A 18 -9.20 -29.70 28.44
C TYR A 18 -9.79 -28.39 27.90
N TRP A 19 -11.06 -28.08 28.17
CA TRP A 19 -11.75 -26.88 27.70
C TRP A 19 -10.97 -25.58 27.99
N PRO A 20 -10.44 -25.35 29.21
CA PRO A 20 -9.65 -24.14 29.48
C PRO A 20 -8.39 -24.03 28.63
N ALA A 21 -7.74 -25.16 28.34
CA ALA A 21 -6.55 -25.19 27.49
C ALA A 21 -6.89 -24.90 26.01
N ILE A 22 -8.01 -25.44 25.52
CA ILE A 22 -8.53 -25.17 24.16
C ILE A 22 -8.86 -23.68 24.00
N VAL A 23 -9.56 -23.08 24.97
CA VAL A 23 -9.92 -21.65 24.93
C VAL A 23 -8.66 -20.78 25.02
N SER A 24 -7.72 -21.11 25.90
CA SER A 24 -6.49 -20.33 26.09
C SER A 24 -5.59 -20.38 24.85
N SER A 25 -5.37 -21.56 24.28
CA SER A 25 -4.60 -21.72 23.04
C SER A 25 -5.23 -21.00 21.85
N SER A 26 -6.56 -21.07 21.70
CA SER A 26 -7.30 -20.33 20.68
C SER A 26 -7.15 -18.81 20.83
N GLY A 27 -7.18 -18.31 22.06
CA GLY A 27 -6.95 -16.89 22.36
C GLY A 27 -5.56 -16.41 21.98
N ILE A 28 -4.52 -17.20 22.28
CA ILE A 28 -3.12 -16.89 21.91
C ILE A 28 -2.98 -16.82 20.38
N VAL A 29 -3.53 -17.80 19.67
CA VAL A 29 -3.50 -17.86 18.21
C VAL A 29 -4.23 -16.65 17.60
N ALA A 30 -5.42 -16.31 18.11
CA ALA A 30 -6.19 -15.16 17.64
C ALA A 30 -5.46 -13.83 17.86
N LEU A 31 -4.80 -13.65 19.02
CA LEU A 31 -3.99 -12.47 19.29
C LEU A 31 -2.77 -12.38 18.38
N GLY A 32 -2.09 -13.51 18.12
CA GLY A 32 -0.98 -13.60 17.18
C GLY A 32 -1.38 -13.18 15.77
N PHE A 33 -2.47 -13.76 15.23
CA PHE A 33 -3.00 -13.38 13.92
C PHE A 33 -3.38 -11.90 13.85
N ARG A 34 -4.02 -11.35 14.89
CA ARG A 34 -4.38 -9.93 14.93
C ARG A 34 -3.15 -9.02 14.86
N GLN A 35 -2.06 -9.38 15.53
CA GLN A 35 -0.82 -8.61 15.46
C GLN A 35 -0.15 -8.70 14.10
N ILE A 36 -0.13 -9.89 13.47
CA ILE A 36 0.44 -10.10 12.15
C ILE A 36 -0.33 -9.29 11.10
N ASN A 37 -1.67 -9.37 11.08
CA ASN A 37 -2.49 -8.62 10.13
C ASN A 37 -2.29 -7.11 10.27
N LYS A 38 -2.26 -6.58 11.51
CA LYS A 38 -1.97 -5.15 11.73
C LYS A 38 -0.60 -4.72 11.17
N ARG A 39 0.43 -5.57 11.30
CA ARG A 39 1.76 -5.28 10.74
C ARG A 39 1.76 -5.36 9.22
N GLN A 40 1.01 -6.28 8.62
CA GLN A 40 0.83 -6.36 7.17
C GLN A 40 0.14 -5.10 6.66
N ASP A 41 -0.99 -4.69 7.25
CA ASP A 41 -1.70 -3.47 6.85
C ASP A 41 -0.80 -2.22 6.90
N GLN A 42 0.07 -2.11 7.92
CA GLN A 42 1.03 -1.01 8.03
C GLN A 42 2.10 -1.05 6.93
N ARG A 43 2.60 -2.24 6.60
CA ARG A 43 3.58 -2.42 5.52
C ARG A 43 2.96 -2.10 4.16
N ASP A 44 1.74 -2.54 3.92
CA ASP A 44 1.04 -2.32 2.67
C ASP A 44 0.76 -0.82 2.45
N ARG A 45 0.32 -0.11 3.50
CA ARG A 45 0.17 1.36 3.46
C ARG A 45 1.49 2.08 3.20
N ALA A 46 2.56 1.69 3.89
CA ALA A 46 3.88 2.29 3.69
C ALA A 46 4.43 2.03 2.26
N GLN A 47 4.17 0.85 1.72
CA GLN A 47 4.48 0.54 0.32
C GLN A 47 3.64 1.37 -0.64
N GLU A 48 2.36 1.55 -0.38
CA GLU A 48 1.47 2.38 -1.19
C GLU A 48 1.96 3.84 -1.24
N ASP A 49 2.32 4.40 -0.08
CA ASP A 49 2.85 5.77 0.01
C ASP A 49 4.19 5.91 -0.71
N SER A 50 5.09 4.92 -0.54
CA SER A 50 6.36 4.88 -1.27
C SER A 50 6.15 4.81 -2.78
N MET A 51 5.20 3.99 -3.25
CA MET A 51 4.85 3.90 -4.67
C MET A 51 4.28 5.20 -5.22
N LYS A 52 3.46 5.92 -4.44
CA LYS A 52 2.94 7.24 -4.82
C LYS A 52 4.08 8.24 -5.02
N LEU A 53 5.01 8.32 -4.07
CA LEU A 53 6.18 9.20 -4.17
C LEU A 53 7.05 8.83 -5.38
N MET A 54 7.27 7.55 -5.62
CA MET A 54 8.05 7.08 -6.75
C MET A 54 7.40 7.45 -8.09
N ARG A 55 6.07 7.39 -8.22
CA ARG A 55 5.36 7.82 -9.43
C ARG A 55 5.54 9.32 -9.71
N ILE A 56 5.45 10.16 -8.69
CA ILE A 56 5.68 11.60 -8.81
C ILE A 56 7.11 11.87 -9.31
N GLU A 57 8.11 11.19 -8.74
CA GLU A 57 9.50 11.40 -9.12
C GLU A 57 9.81 10.91 -10.55
N ILE A 58 9.22 9.79 -10.98
CA ILE A 58 9.33 9.33 -12.37
C ILE A 58 8.77 10.38 -13.33
N LYS A 59 7.59 10.94 -13.04
CA LYS A 59 6.98 11.97 -13.89
C LYS A 59 7.79 13.26 -13.91
N ARG A 60 8.43 13.63 -12.80
CA ARG A 60 9.36 14.76 -12.74
C ARG A 60 10.58 14.56 -13.65
N ILE A 61 11.16 13.36 -13.63
CA ILE A 61 12.29 13.00 -14.49
C ILE A 61 11.86 13.04 -15.96
N GLU A 62 10.71 12.45 -16.27
CA GLU A 62 10.13 12.45 -17.63
C GLU A 62 9.90 13.87 -18.14
N LEU A 63 9.33 14.76 -17.31
CA LEU A 63 9.15 16.17 -17.64
C LEU A 63 10.48 16.85 -17.94
N SER A 64 11.48 16.61 -17.08
CA SER A 64 12.81 17.21 -17.21
C SER A 64 13.50 16.75 -18.50
N GLN A 65 13.36 15.47 -18.85
CA GLN A 65 13.89 14.92 -20.10
C GLN A 65 13.14 15.47 -21.33
N ALA A 66 11.81 15.56 -21.28
CA ALA A 66 11.02 16.09 -22.38
C ALA A 66 11.34 17.56 -22.67
N ILE A 67 11.55 18.37 -21.62
CA ILE A 67 12.01 19.76 -21.73
C ILE A 67 13.43 19.80 -22.31
N ASN A 68 14.36 19.01 -21.77
CA ASN A 68 15.76 19.00 -22.21
C ASN A 68 15.93 18.54 -23.67
N HIS A 69 15.11 17.61 -24.13
CA HIS A 69 15.10 17.13 -25.51
C HIS A 69 14.17 17.91 -26.44
N ASP A 70 13.53 18.96 -25.92
CA ASP A 70 12.67 19.86 -26.66
C ASP A 70 11.53 19.15 -27.43
N TYR A 71 10.84 18.23 -26.75
CA TYR A 71 9.75 17.42 -27.34
C TYR A 71 8.50 18.21 -27.75
N GLY A 72 8.48 19.52 -27.56
CA GLY A 72 7.39 20.41 -27.97
C GLY A 72 6.33 20.59 -26.89
N LEU A 73 5.63 21.72 -26.96
CA LEU A 73 4.75 22.20 -25.89
C LEU A 73 3.60 21.24 -25.58
N GLN A 74 3.04 20.57 -26.58
CA GLN A 74 1.93 19.63 -26.37
C GLN A 74 2.35 18.44 -25.50
N ILE A 75 3.49 17.81 -25.83
CA ILE A 75 4.00 16.63 -25.10
C ILE A 75 4.42 17.04 -23.69
N VAL A 76 5.18 18.12 -23.57
CA VAL A 76 5.65 18.63 -22.28
C VAL A 76 4.49 19.02 -21.36
N SER A 77 3.44 19.66 -21.91
CA SER A 77 2.25 20.03 -21.11
C SER A 77 1.48 18.80 -20.65
N SER A 78 1.32 17.77 -21.48
CA SER A 78 0.65 16.52 -21.07
C SER A 78 1.38 15.85 -19.90
N ILE A 79 2.72 15.79 -19.95
CA ILE A 79 3.52 15.22 -18.86
C ILE A 79 3.42 16.08 -17.60
N PHE A 80 3.40 17.40 -17.75
CA PHE A 80 3.24 18.33 -16.65
C PHE A 80 1.87 18.21 -15.96
N ASP A 81 0.78 18.13 -16.73
CA ASP A 81 -0.57 17.94 -16.20
C ASP A 81 -0.66 16.64 -15.38
N GLU A 82 -0.07 15.55 -15.88
CA GLU A 82 0.03 14.28 -15.14
C GLU A 82 0.85 14.42 -13.85
N TYR A 83 1.96 15.14 -13.89
CA TYR A 83 2.79 15.41 -12.72
C TYR A 83 2.03 16.20 -11.64
N VAL A 84 1.28 17.24 -12.03
CA VAL A 84 0.46 18.04 -11.12
C VAL A 84 -0.68 17.20 -10.54
N ALA A 85 -1.35 16.38 -11.37
CA ALA A 85 -2.41 15.48 -10.93
C ALA A 85 -1.94 14.46 -9.86
N LEU A 86 -0.66 14.09 -9.88
CA LEU A 86 -0.05 13.22 -8.87
C LEU A 86 0.35 13.95 -7.58
N GLY A 87 0.18 15.27 -7.49
CA GLY A 87 0.60 16.07 -6.32
C GLY A 87 2.05 16.56 -6.42
N GLY A 88 2.52 16.80 -7.64
CA GLY A 88 3.83 17.37 -7.92
C GLY A 88 4.13 18.69 -7.19
N ASN A 89 5.42 18.97 -6.99
CA ASN A 89 5.90 20.12 -6.22
C ASN A 89 6.14 21.37 -7.08
N HIS A 90 6.35 22.51 -6.39
CA HIS A 90 6.51 23.82 -7.01
C HIS A 90 7.72 23.95 -7.95
N TYR A 91 8.81 23.19 -7.72
CA TYR A 91 10.02 23.31 -8.53
C TYR A 91 9.79 22.95 -10.00
N ALA A 92 8.95 21.93 -10.27
CA ALA A 92 8.66 21.56 -11.65
C ALA A 92 7.78 22.59 -12.37
N HIS A 93 7.00 23.40 -11.64
CA HIS A 93 6.20 24.49 -12.22
C HIS A 93 7.10 25.56 -12.82
N GLU A 94 8.15 25.99 -12.10
CA GLU A 94 9.06 27.04 -12.59
C GLU A 94 9.75 26.65 -13.90
N ILE A 95 10.19 25.39 -14.01
CA ILE A 95 10.86 24.88 -15.21
C ILE A 95 9.88 24.78 -16.38
N TYR A 96 8.67 24.26 -16.13
CA TYR A 96 7.62 24.20 -17.13
C TYR A 96 7.22 25.59 -17.65
N ASP A 97 6.99 26.55 -16.75
CA ASP A 97 6.59 27.91 -17.11
C ASP A 97 7.66 28.61 -17.95
N LYS A 98 8.93 28.39 -17.63
CA LYS A 98 10.05 28.90 -18.44
C LYS A 98 10.03 28.29 -19.84
N TYR A 99 9.91 26.96 -19.95
CA TYR A 99 9.85 26.27 -21.23
C TYR A 99 8.66 26.72 -22.09
N LYS A 100 7.49 26.89 -21.47
CA LYS A 100 6.28 27.37 -22.14
C LYS A 100 6.46 28.76 -22.72
N LYS A 101 6.99 29.71 -21.93
CA LYS A 101 7.28 31.07 -22.42
C LYS A 101 8.25 31.07 -23.59
N GLU A 102 9.34 30.30 -23.50
CA GLU A 102 10.31 30.16 -24.59
C GLU A 102 9.71 29.60 -25.89
N LYS A 103 8.59 28.85 -25.80
CA LYS A 103 7.88 28.28 -26.95
C LYS A 103 6.76 29.15 -27.50
N GLU A 104 6.14 29.98 -26.66
CA GLU A 104 5.13 30.95 -27.08
C GLU A 104 5.77 32.21 -27.70
N GLU A 105 7.03 32.51 -27.36
CA GLU A 105 7.80 33.64 -27.90
C GLU A 105 8.54 33.33 -29.23
N LYS A 106 8.50 32.08 -29.71
CA LYS A 106 9.13 31.62 -30.96
C LYS A 106 8.10 31.37 -32.05
#